data_AF-A0A496AWL1-F1
#
_entry.id   AF-A0A496AWL1-F1
#
_cell.length_a   1.000
_cell.length_b   1.000
_cell.length_c   1.000
_cell.angle_alpha   90.00
_cell.angle_beta   90.00
_cell.angle_gamma   90.00
#
_symmetry.space_group_name_H-M   'P 1'
#
loop_
_entity.id
_entity.type
_entity.pdbx_description
1 polymer ?
#
loop_
_entity_poly.entity_id
_entity_poly.type
_entity_poly.pdbx_seq_one_letter_code
_entity_poly.pdbx_strand_id
1 'polypeptide(L)'
;MKVYKTWDAFMVEQLREHGDVGGYLDAVIEEYQIHRNLDIIQLALQYIVEAQGGISELTKKIDIEPQVLSEVLDNTRTPNIHTLRTVLNAWGCCLPSDILESVNPCI
;
A
#
# COMPACT_ATOMS: atom_id res chain seq x y z
N MET A 1 -32.36 15.31 -0.73
CA MET A 1 -31.52 14.51 -1.64
C MET A 1 -30.46 13.82 -0.78
N LYS A 2 -30.36 12.49 -0.77
CA LYS A 2 -29.28 11.80 -0.04
C LYS A 2 -28.00 11.89 -0.88
N VAL A 3 -26.92 12.36 -0.27
CA VAL A 3 -25.58 12.38 -0.88
C VAL A 3 -24.84 11.18 -0.33
N TYR A 4 -24.46 10.25 -1.20
CA TYR A 4 -23.67 9.07 -0.85
C TYR A 4 -22.21 9.34 -1.20
N LYS A 5 -21.29 8.90 -0.34
CA LYS A 5 -19.86 8.97 -0.61
C LYS A 5 -19.46 7.87 -1.59
N THR A 6 -18.41 8.11 -2.37
CA THR A 6 -17.76 7.06 -3.15
C THR A 6 -17.05 6.08 -2.21
N TRP A 7 -16.76 4.88 -2.70
CA TRP A 7 -15.98 3.89 -1.96
C TRP A 7 -14.60 4.46 -1.55
N ASP A 8 -13.90 5.10 -2.49
CA ASP A 8 -12.58 5.69 -2.23
C ASP A 8 -12.63 6.75 -1.12
N ALA A 9 -13.61 7.66 -1.18
CA ALA A 9 -13.77 8.70 -0.18
C ALA A 9 -14.10 8.12 1.20
N PHE A 10 -14.89 7.04 1.24
CA PHE A 10 -15.18 6.32 2.48
C PHE A 10 -13.92 5.64 3.03
N MET A 11 -13.15 4.94 2.21
CA MET A 11 -11.92 4.26 2.64
C MET A 11 -10.89 5.24 3.20
N VAL A 12 -10.67 6.37 2.53
CA VAL A 12 -9.73 7.41 2.99
C VAL A 12 -10.17 8.01 4.33
N GLU A 13 -11.47 8.25 4.52
CA GLU A 13 -12.03 8.76 5.78
C GLU A 13 -11.85 7.75 6.91
N GLN A 14 -12.20 6.48 6.69
CA GLN A 14 -12.05 5.42 7.69
C GLN A 14 -10.59 5.25 8.14
N LEU A 15 -9.64 5.26 7.19
CA LEU A 15 -8.21 5.15 7.48
C LEU A 15 -7.67 6.39 8.20
N ARG A 16 -8.29 7.56 8.00
CA ARG A 16 -7.90 8.79 8.70
C ARG A 16 -8.44 8.84 10.13
N GLU A 17 -9.70 8.44 10.34
CA GLU A 17 -10.42 8.63 11.61
C GLU A 17 -10.25 7.46 12.58
N HIS A 18 -10.07 6.23 12.07
CA HIS A 18 -10.05 5.01 12.86
C HIS A 18 -8.79 4.15 12.64
N GLY A 19 -7.78 4.72 11.97
CA GLY A 19 -6.74 4.03 11.20
C GLY A 19 -5.83 3.07 11.96
N ASP A 20 -6.25 1.82 12.07
CA ASP A 20 -5.32 0.69 12.09
C ASP A 20 -4.85 0.41 10.65
N VAL A 21 -3.85 1.18 10.23
CA VAL A 21 -3.22 1.03 8.91
C VAL A 21 -2.55 -0.35 8.78
N GLY A 22 -2.00 -0.88 9.89
CA GLY A 22 -1.36 -2.20 9.92
C GLY A 22 -2.36 -3.32 9.62
N GLY A 23 -3.47 -3.36 10.38
CA GLY A 23 -4.52 -4.35 10.16
C GLY A 23 -5.17 -4.26 8.78
N TYR A 24 -5.32 -3.06 8.23
CA TYR A 24 -5.79 -2.88 6.85
C TYR A 24 -4.80 -3.44 5.82
N LEU A 25 -3.51 -3.17 5.98
CA LEU A 25 -2.47 -3.70 5.10
C LEU A 25 -2.34 -5.21 5.18
N ASP A 26 -2.45 -5.79 6.38
CA ASP A 26 -2.41 -7.23 6.57
C ASP A 26 -3.54 -7.91 5.79
N ALA A 27 -4.78 -7.39 5.88
CA ALA A 27 -5.90 -7.88 5.10
C ALA A 27 -5.68 -7.75 3.58
N VAL A 28 -5.07 -6.66 3.12
CA VAL A 28 -4.72 -6.46 1.70
C VAL A 28 -3.66 -7.46 1.23
N ILE A 29 -2.68 -7.79 2.08
CA ILE A 29 -1.65 -8.79 1.78
C ILE A 29 -2.28 -10.19 1.68
N GLU A 30 -3.23 -10.52 2.55
CA GLU A 30 -3.99 -11.79 2.47
C GLU A 30 -4.74 -11.90 1.13
N GLU A 31 -5.44 -10.85 0.71
CA GLU A 31 -6.13 -10.83 -0.59
C GLU A 31 -5.17 -10.97 -1.77
N TYR A 32 -4.00 -10.32 -1.69
CA TYR A 32 -2.95 -10.51 -2.67
C TYR A 32 -2.45 -11.96 -2.71
N GLN A 33 -2.30 -12.64 -1.58
CA GLN A 33 -1.83 -14.04 -1.56
C GLN A 33 -2.81 -14.97 -2.27
N ILE A 34 -4.12 -14.73 -2.14
CA ILE A 34 -5.18 -15.53 -2.77
C ILE A 34 -5.26 -15.23 -4.27
N HIS A 35 -5.30 -13.95 -4.65
CA HIS A 35 -5.63 -13.52 -6.01
C HIS A 35 -4.42 -13.17 -6.87
N ARG A 36 -3.23 -13.05 -6.27
CA ARG A 36 -1.95 -12.68 -6.90
C ARG A 36 -2.03 -11.38 -7.72
N ASN A 37 -2.87 -10.45 -7.28
CA ASN A 37 -3.09 -9.17 -7.95
C ASN A 37 -2.42 -8.00 -7.19
N LEU A 38 -1.33 -7.47 -7.76
CA LEU A 38 -0.57 -6.36 -7.17
C LEU A 38 -1.34 -5.03 -7.17
N ASP A 39 -2.32 -4.87 -8.05
CA ASP A 39 -3.11 -3.63 -8.17
C ASP A 39 -3.90 -3.35 -6.88
N ILE A 40 -4.27 -4.40 -6.14
CA ILE A 40 -4.97 -4.28 -4.85
C ILE A 40 -4.05 -3.62 -3.81
N ILE A 41 -2.77 -4.01 -3.79
CA ILE A 41 -1.78 -3.41 -2.90
C ILE A 41 -1.58 -1.95 -3.30
N GLN A 42 -1.37 -1.67 -4.58
CA GLN A 42 -1.20 -0.30 -5.08
C GLN A 42 -2.37 0.61 -4.70
N LEU A 43 -3.60 0.14 -4.86
CA LEU A 43 -4.81 0.87 -4.49
C LEU A 43 -4.88 1.13 -2.97
N ALA A 44 -4.56 0.13 -2.15
CA ALA A 44 -4.52 0.29 -0.71
C ALA A 44 -3.48 1.34 -0.27
N LEU A 45 -2.29 1.32 -0.90
CA LEU A 45 -1.25 2.31 -0.66
C LEU A 45 -1.76 3.73 -0.97
N GLN A 46 -2.52 3.92 -2.06
CA GLN A 46 -3.11 5.22 -2.41
C GLN A 46 -4.05 5.72 -1.33
N TYR A 47 -4.96 4.88 -0.84
CA TYR A 47 -5.88 5.28 0.22
C TYR A 47 -5.15 5.68 1.50
N ILE A 48 -4.11 4.94 1.89
CA ILE A 48 -3.32 5.25 3.08
C ILE A 48 -2.56 6.57 2.88
N VAL A 49 -1.95 6.79 1.71
CA VAL A 49 -1.25 8.03 1.39
C VAL A 49 -2.19 9.23 1.50
N GLU A 50 -3.39 9.15 0.90
CA GLU A 50 -4.39 10.20 0.99
C GLU A 50 -4.94 10.41 2.41
N ALA A 51 -5.12 9.33 3.17
CA ALA A 51 -5.56 9.39 4.56
C ALA A 51 -4.53 10.09 5.45
N GLN A 52 -3.24 9.88 5.18
CA GLN A 52 -2.11 10.41 5.95
C GLN A 52 -1.64 11.82 5.54
N GLY A 53 -2.33 12.49 4.62
CA GLY A 53 -2.01 13.86 4.19
C GLY A 53 -1.12 13.94 2.95
N GLY A 54 -1.00 12.84 2.21
CA GLY A 54 -0.27 12.75 0.95
C GLY A 54 1.16 12.23 1.10
N ILE A 55 1.84 12.10 -0.04
CA ILE A 55 3.18 11.51 -0.17
C ILE A 55 4.19 12.21 0.76
N SER A 56 4.21 13.55 0.76
CA SER A 56 5.19 14.33 1.52
C SER A 56 5.05 14.18 3.03
N GLU A 57 3.83 14.11 3.55
CA GLU A 57 3.59 13.93 4.99
C GLU A 57 3.88 12.50 5.41
N LEU A 58 3.55 11.54 4.54
CA LEU A 58 3.81 10.14 4.79
C LEU A 58 5.33 9.84 4.80
N THR A 59 6.10 10.29 3.81
CA THR A 59 7.56 10.05 3.74
C THR A 59 8.36 10.67 4.88
N LYS A 60 7.77 11.60 5.66
CA LYS A 60 8.39 12.09 6.89
C LYS A 60 8.24 11.12 8.05
N LYS A 61 7.17 10.31 8.03
CA LYS A 61 6.84 9.33 9.08
C LYS A 61 7.51 7.99 8.82
N ILE A 62 7.70 7.66 7.54
CA ILE A 62 8.24 6.38 7.09
C ILE A 62 9.50 6.69 6.29
N ASP A 63 10.62 6.08 6.65
CA ASP A 63 11.96 6.41 6.13
C ASP A 63 12.14 5.92 4.68
N ILE A 64 11.39 6.53 3.76
CA ILE A 64 11.43 6.23 2.32
C ILE A 64 11.51 7.50 1.49
N GLU A 65 12.21 7.42 0.37
CA GLU A 65 12.27 8.53 -0.56
C GLU A 65 10.92 8.78 -1.24
N PRO A 66 10.46 10.05 -1.37
CA PRO A 66 9.19 10.39 -2.02
C PRO A 66 9.06 9.88 -3.46
N GLN A 67 10.18 9.75 -4.17
CA GLN A 67 10.21 9.24 -5.54
C GLN A 67 9.82 7.76 -5.58
N VAL A 68 10.37 6.96 -4.66
CA VAL A 68 10.06 5.52 -4.56
C VAL A 68 8.57 5.31 -4.28
N LEU A 69 8.01 6.10 -3.35
CA LEU A 69 6.57 6.04 -3.08
C LEU A 69 5.74 6.51 -4.29
N SER A 70 6.15 7.58 -4.97
CA SER A 70 5.44 8.08 -6.16
C SER A 70 5.42 7.08 -7.30
N GLU A 71 6.52 6.35 -7.52
CA GLU A 71 6.60 5.28 -8.52
C GLU A 71 5.63 4.14 -8.24
N VAL A 72 5.45 3.79 -6.96
CA VAL A 72 4.50 2.75 -6.56
C VAL A 72 3.05 3.21 -6.71
N LEU A 73 2.77 4.50 -6.55
CA LEU A 73 1.42 5.03 -6.68
C LEU A 73 1.04 5.38 -8.13
N ASP A 74 1.99 5.29 -9.07
CA ASP A 74 1.78 5.58 -10.48
C ASP A 74 0.87 4.53 -11.15
N ASN A 75 -0.41 4.86 -11.31
CA ASN A 75 -1.42 4.01 -11.95
C ASN A 75 -1.17 3.72 -13.43
N THR A 76 -0.17 4.35 -14.06
CA THR A 76 0.20 4.06 -15.45
C THR A 76 1.08 2.83 -15.59
N ARG A 77 1.65 2.33 -14.49
CA ARG A 77 2.58 1.19 -14.47
C ARG A 77 2.34 0.34 -13.24
N THR A 78 2.22 -0.98 -13.41
CA THR A 78 2.25 -1.91 -12.28
C THR A 78 3.62 -1.82 -11.60
N PRO A 79 3.69 -1.50 -10.30
CA PRO A 79 4.96 -1.39 -9.62
C PRO A 79 5.67 -2.74 -9.56
N ASN A 80 7.00 -2.70 -9.62
CA ASN A 80 7.80 -3.89 -9.37
C ASN A 80 7.59 -4.37 -7.92
N ILE A 81 7.46 -5.69 -7.73
CA ILE A 81 7.35 -6.33 -6.41
C ILE A 81 8.49 -5.95 -5.45
N HIS A 82 9.69 -5.67 -5.97
CA HIS A 82 10.81 -5.19 -5.15
C HIS A 82 10.53 -3.79 -4.57
N THR A 83 10.02 -2.87 -5.39
CA THR A 83 9.67 -1.52 -4.95
C THR A 83 8.50 -1.54 -3.97
N LEU A 84 7.48 -2.37 -4.23
CA LEU A 84 6.37 -2.60 -3.30
C LEU A 84 6.85 -3.13 -1.95
N ARG A 85 7.79 -4.08 -1.96
CA ARG A 85 8.36 -4.63 -0.72
C ARG A 85 9.11 -3.57 0.06
N THR A 86 9.87 -2.69 -0.59
CA THR A 86 10.55 -1.57 0.08
C THR A 86 9.54 -0.68 0.82
N VAL A 87 8.44 -0.32 0.16
CA VAL A 87 7.39 0.52 0.76
C VAL A 87 6.69 -0.20 1.92
N LEU A 88 6.31 -1.47 1.74
CA LEU A 88 5.63 -2.25 2.79
C LEU A 88 6.54 -2.49 4.00
N ASN A 89 7.82 -2.80 3.79
CA ASN A 89 8.78 -2.98 4.86
C ASN A 89 8.97 -1.70 5.68
N ALA A 90 8.93 -0.52 5.04
CA ALA A 90 8.98 0.76 5.73
C ALA A 90 7.76 1.02 6.62
N TRP A 91 6.66 0.31 6.38
CA TRP A 91 5.47 0.27 7.23
C TRP A 91 5.48 -0.84 8.29
N GLY A 92 6.56 -1.63 8.34
CA GLY A 92 6.66 -2.78 9.25
C GLY A 92 5.85 -3.99 8.78
N CYS A 93 5.28 -3.94 7.58
CA CYS A 93 4.59 -5.07 6.95
C CYS A 93 5.57 -5.84 6.05
N CYS A 94 5.70 -7.13 6.28
CA CYS A 94 6.57 -7.98 5.45
C CYS A 94 5.73 -8.77 4.45
N LEU A 95 6.06 -8.69 3.16
CA LEU A 95 5.59 -9.70 2.21
C LEU A 95 6.31 -11.02 2.50
N PRO A 96 5.59 -12.16 2.63
CA PRO A 96 6.24 -13.44 2.86
C PRO A 96 7.26 -13.78 1.76
N SER A 97 8.43 -14.28 2.18
CA SER A 97 9.51 -14.70 1.29
C SER A 97 9.08 -15.76 0.29
N ASP A 98 8.14 -16.61 0.68
CA ASP A 98 7.73 -17.81 -0.07
C ASP A 98 6.88 -17.45 -1.32
N ILE A 99 6.52 -16.17 -1.45
CA ILE A 99 5.88 -15.61 -2.65
C ILE A 99 6.87 -15.49 -3.82
N LEU A 100 8.18 -15.58 -3.55
CA LEU A 100 9.30 -15.45 -4.51
C LEU A 100 9.68 -16.73 -5.25
N GLU A 101 8.78 -17.71 -5.42
CA GLU A 101 9.00 -18.80 -6.40
C GLU A 101 8.87 -18.31 -7.86
N SER A 102 9.55 -17.21 -8.18
CA SER A 102 10.55 -17.18 -9.23
C SER A 102 11.62 -16.14 -8.85
N VAL A 103 12.84 -16.61 -8.62
CA VAL A 103 14.09 -15.86 -8.37
C VAL A 103 14.45 -15.60 -6.89
N ASN A 104 15.11 -16.62 -6.35
CA ASN A 104 16.17 -16.69 -5.34
C ASN A 104 15.99 -16.05 -3.94
N PRO A 105 16.27 -16.83 -2.86
CA PRO A 105 16.31 -16.33 -1.49
C PRO A 105 17.55 -15.45 -1.29
N CYS A 106 17.35 -14.33 -0.59
CA CYS A 106 18.42 -13.44 -0.15
C CYS A 106 19.43 -14.22 0.73
N ILE A 107 20.71 -14.16 0.36
CA ILE A 107 21.87 -14.45 1.23
C ILE A 107 22.36 -13.11 1.78
#